data_AF-A0A3D1XQ46-F1
#
_entry.id   AF-A0A3D1XQ46-F1
#
_cell.length_a   1.000
_cell.length_b   1.000
_cell.length_c   1.000
_cell.angle_alpha   90.00
_cell.angle_beta   90.00
_cell.angle_gamma   90.00
#
_symmetry.space_group_name_H-M   'P 1'
#
loop_
_entity.id
_entity.type
_entity.pdbx_description
1 polymer ?
#
loop_
_entity_poly.entity_id
_entity_poly.type
_entity_poly.pdbx_seq_one_letter_code
_entity_poly.pdbx_strand_id
1 'polypeptide(L)'
;MNMVVDLVTANFKNKILTAGAFCLLFCNFFVLSSFAQISPQGRDQTYKQASPLRFEERFKKQAKPKAQKIPVREDNLKPMFPSELRKVKFVLQKMVIKGSTLYSKRRFSRLFKKYMRKRISLVQVYDIAQTITNMYRNDGYILSKA
;
A
#
# COMPACT_ATOMS: atom_id res chain seq x y z
N MET A 1 -64.99 -15.81 61.90
CA MET A 1 -64.48 -15.08 60.72
C MET A 1 -63.32 -15.78 60.02
N ASN A 2 -63.06 -17.07 60.29
CA ASN A 2 -61.84 -17.76 59.80
C ASN A 2 -62.11 -18.68 58.59
N MET A 3 -63.33 -19.22 58.46
CA MET A 3 -63.65 -20.21 57.42
C MET A 3 -63.74 -19.65 55.98
N VAL A 4 -64.12 -18.38 55.83
CA VAL A 4 -64.25 -17.73 54.51
C VAL A 4 -62.89 -17.30 53.96
N VAL A 5 -61.97 -16.88 54.85
CA VAL A 5 -60.60 -16.49 54.49
C VAL A 5 -59.81 -17.71 54.00
N ASP A 6 -59.96 -18.86 54.66
CA ASP A 6 -59.27 -20.10 54.27
C ASP A 6 -59.72 -20.61 52.89
N LEU A 7 -61.01 -20.49 52.55
CA LEU A 7 -61.56 -20.91 51.26
C LEU A 7 -61.03 -20.07 50.10
N VAL A 8 -60.95 -18.74 50.28
CA VAL A 8 -60.41 -17.82 49.27
C VAL A 8 -58.91 -18.05 49.06
N THR A 9 -58.18 -18.31 50.15
CA THR A 9 -56.74 -18.57 50.10
C THR A 9 -56.42 -19.91 49.41
N ALA A 10 -57.24 -20.94 49.62
CA ALA A 10 -57.12 -22.22 48.93
C ALA A 10 -57.38 -22.12 47.42
N ASN A 11 -58.40 -21.35 47.02
CA ASN A 11 -58.74 -21.14 45.61
C ASN A 11 -57.65 -20.37 44.84
N PHE A 12 -57.00 -19.41 45.52
CA PHE A 12 -55.87 -18.66 44.95
C PHE A 12 -54.63 -19.54 44.77
N LYS A 13 -54.29 -20.39 45.75
CA LYS A 13 -53.20 -21.37 45.63
C LYS A 13 -53.43 -22.36 44.50
N ASN A 14 -54.66 -22.84 44.33
CA ASN A 14 -54.97 -23.83 43.28
C ASN A 14 -54.84 -23.23 41.87
N LYS A 15 -55.23 -21.96 41.68
CA LYS A 15 -55.03 -21.24 40.40
C LYS A 15 -53.55 -21.05 40.05
N ILE A 16 -52.72 -20.70 41.02
CA ILE A 16 -51.26 -20.58 40.82
C ILE A 16 -50.64 -21.93 40.45
N LEU A 17 -51.07 -23.01 41.12
CA LEU A 17 -50.61 -24.37 40.82
C LEU A 17 -50.98 -24.77 39.38
N THR A 18 -52.21 -24.49 38.94
CA THR A 18 -52.66 -24.77 37.56
C THR A 18 -51.91 -23.95 36.51
N ALA A 19 -51.64 -22.67 36.78
CA ALA A 19 -50.87 -21.82 35.88
C ALA A 19 -49.41 -22.27 35.76
N GLY A 20 -48.79 -22.69 36.88
CA GLY A 20 -47.45 -23.26 36.89
C GLY A 20 -47.36 -24.57 36.10
N ALA A 21 -48.35 -25.46 36.25
CA ALA A 21 -48.42 -26.70 35.48
C ALA A 21 -48.55 -26.45 33.96
N PHE A 22 -49.35 -25.46 33.56
CA PHE A 22 -49.51 -25.09 32.16
C PHE A 22 -48.22 -24.48 31.57
N CYS A 23 -47.50 -23.68 32.35
CA CYS A 23 -46.21 -23.11 31.95
C CYS A 23 -45.14 -24.19 31.74
N LEU A 24 -45.09 -25.20 32.62
CA LEU A 24 -44.16 -26.33 32.50
C LEU A 24 -44.48 -27.19 31.28
N LEU A 25 -45.76 -27.40 30.95
CA LEU A 25 -46.16 -28.09 29.73
C LEU A 25 -45.78 -27.31 28.47
N PHE A 26 -45.93 -25.98 28.48
CA PHE A 26 -45.58 -25.13 27.34
C PHE A 26 -44.06 -25.08 27.09
N CYS A 27 -43.24 -25.10 28.14
CA CYS A 27 -41.77 -25.16 27.99
C CYS A 27 -41.28 -26.47 27.38
N ASN A 28 -41.97 -27.59 27.59
CA ASN A 28 -41.60 -28.88 26.99
C ASN A 28 -41.82 -28.94 25.46
N PHE A 29 -42.70 -28.09 24.91
CA PHE A 29 -42.92 -28.02 23.45
C PHE A 29 -41.81 -27.27 22.69
N PHE A 30 -40.92 -26.53 23.37
CA PHE A 30 -39.84 -25.77 22.74
C PHE A 30 -38.49 -26.53 22.67
N VAL A 31 -38.43 -27.77 23.14
CA VAL A 31 -37.23 -28.61 23.01
C VAL A 31 -37.22 -29.28 21.63
N LEU A 32 -37.12 -28.48 20.56
CA LEU A 32 -36.75 -29.04 19.25
C LEU A 32 -35.26 -29.37 19.28
N SER A 33 -34.93 -30.62 18.97
CA SER A 33 -33.57 -31.12 18.80
C SER A 33 -32.78 -30.23 17.82
N SER A 34 -31.70 -29.64 18.31
CA SER A 34 -30.74 -28.92 17.47
C SER A 34 -29.98 -29.91 16.57
N PHE A 35 -30.40 -30.04 15.31
CA PHE A 35 -29.65 -30.78 14.30
C PHE A 35 -28.41 -29.99 13.86
N ALA A 36 -27.36 -30.02 14.67
CA ALA A 36 -26.06 -29.41 14.34
C ALA A 36 -25.06 -30.41 13.70
N GLN A 37 -25.52 -31.61 13.33
CA GLN A 37 -24.67 -32.63 12.73
C GLN A 37 -24.65 -32.49 11.20
N ILE A 38 -23.47 -32.24 10.65
CA ILE A 38 -23.21 -32.13 9.21
C ILE A 38 -23.52 -33.49 8.56
N SER A 39 -24.34 -33.48 7.51
CA SER A 39 -24.66 -34.68 6.75
C SER A 39 -23.40 -35.33 6.17
N PRO A 40 -23.40 -36.65 5.91
CA PRO A 40 -22.26 -37.31 5.25
C PRO A 40 -21.82 -36.58 3.97
N GLN A 41 -22.78 -36.08 3.19
CA GLN A 41 -22.55 -35.26 1.99
C GLN A 41 -21.84 -33.93 2.29
N GLY A 42 -22.22 -33.22 3.36
CA GLY A 42 -21.57 -31.97 3.77
C GLY A 42 -20.14 -32.17 4.27
N ARG A 43 -19.84 -33.30 4.92
CA ARG A 43 -18.46 -33.66 5.30
C ARG A 43 -17.60 -33.86 4.06
N ASP A 44 -18.10 -34.62 3.08
CA ASP A 44 -17.36 -34.94 1.86
C ASP A 44 -17.10 -33.69 1.00
N GLN A 45 -18.03 -32.73 0.99
CA GLN A 45 -17.81 -31.41 0.38
C GLN A 45 -16.68 -30.65 1.07
N THR A 46 -16.64 -30.67 2.40
CA THR A 46 -15.57 -30.03 3.18
C THR A 46 -14.20 -30.65 2.88
N TYR A 47 -14.12 -31.98 2.76
CA TYR A 47 -12.89 -32.68 2.36
C TYR A 47 -12.43 -32.33 0.94
N LYS A 48 -13.36 -32.19 -0.01
CA LYS A 48 -13.05 -31.79 -1.39
C LYS A 48 -12.60 -30.33 -1.48
N GLN A 49 -13.15 -29.43 -0.67
CA GLN A 49 -12.75 -28.02 -0.59
C GLN A 49 -11.33 -27.81 -0.06
N ALA A 50 -10.84 -28.72 0.80
CA ALA A 50 -9.51 -28.61 1.39
C ALA A 50 -8.36 -28.96 0.43
N SER A 51 -8.66 -29.44 -0.80
CA SER A 51 -7.71 -29.96 -1.80
C SER A 51 -6.52 -30.68 -1.14
N PRO A 52 -6.66 -31.97 -0.78
CA PRO A 52 -5.72 -32.69 0.10
C PRO A 52 -4.24 -32.56 -0.30
N LEU A 53 -3.97 -32.47 -1.61
CA LEU A 53 -2.61 -32.36 -2.17
C LEU A 53 -1.98 -30.96 -2.02
N ARG A 54 -2.72 -29.95 -1.56
CA ARG A 54 -2.25 -28.56 -1.44
C ARG A 54 -1.15 -28.39 -0.39
N PHE A 55 -1.14 -29.24 0.65
CA PHE A 55 -0.04 -29.24 1.62
C PHE A 55 1.26 -29.72 0.96
N GLU A 56 1.21 -30.79 0.18
CA GLU A 56 2.36 -31.32 -0.55
C GLU A 56 2.87 -30.36 -1.62
N GLU A 57 1.97 -29.63 -2.30
CA GLU A 57 2.33 -28.63 -3.32
C GLU A 57 3.15 -27.46 -2.76
N ARG A 58 3.02 -27.12 -1.47
CA ARG A 58 3.81 -26.04 -0.84
C ARG A 58 5.28 -26.41 -0.69
N PHE A 59 5.59 -27.69 -0.55
CA PHE A 59 6.97 -28.18 -0.45
C PHE A 59 7.63 -28.34 -1.83
N LYS A 60 6.86 -28.31 -2.92
CA LYS A 60 7.40 -28.27 -4.27
C LYS A 60 8.09 -26.94 -4.52
N LYS A 61 9.34 -26.99 -4.98
CA LYS A 61 10.15 -25.81 -5.28
C LYS A 61 9.53 -25.05 -6.46
N GLN A 62 8.83 -23.96 -6.18
CA GLN A 62 8.24 -23.11 -7.21
C GLN A 62 9.34 -22.48 -8.08
N ALA A 63 9.12 -22.45 -9.39
CA ALA A 63 10.01 -21.74 -10.30
C ALA A 63 9.96 -20.25 -9.96
N LYS A 64 11.08 -19.69 -9.51
CA LYS A 64 11.18 -18.25 -9.30
C LYS A 64 11.05 -17.55 -10.65
N PRO A 65 10.24 -16.48 -10.78
CA PRO A 65 10.22 -15.70 -12.00
C PRO A 65 11.63 -15.18 -12.28
N LYS A 66 12.17 -15.49 -13.45
CA LYS A 66 13.46 -14.97 -13.89
C LYS A 66 13.25 -13.54 -14.33
N ALA A 67 13.88 -12.58 -13.65
CA ALA A 67 13.87 -11.19 -14.07
C ALA A 67 14.50 -11.09 -15.47
N GLN A 68 13.71 -10.68 -16.46
CA GLN A 68 14.24 -10.38 -17.78
C GLN A 68 14.97 -9.03 -17.68
N LYS A 69 16.29 -9.02 -17.94
CA LYS A 69 17.04 -7.77 -18.05
C LYS A 69 16.59 -7.07 -19.33
N ILE A 70 15.67 -6.13 -19.21
CA ILE A 70 15.32 -5.24 -20.31
C ILE A 70 16.53 -4.31 -20.51
N PRO A 71 17.16 -4.30 -21.70
CA PRO A 71 18.22 -3.34 -21.96
C PRO A 71 17.62 -1.93 -21.82
N VAL A 72 18.16 -1.15 -20.88
CA VAL A 72 17.81 0.26 -20.75
C VAL A 72 18.21 0.92 -22.06
N ARG A 73 17.23 1.46 -22.80
CA ARG A 73 17.52 2.26 -23.99
C ARG A 73 18.47 3.38 -23.57
N GLU A 74 19.54 3.58 -24.33
CA GLU A 74 20.41 4.73 -24.12
C GLU A 74 19.55 5.99 -24.10
N ASP A 75 19.74 6.81 -23.06
CA ASP A 75 18.99 8.03 -22.84
C ASP A 75 19.41 9.06 -23.90
N ASN A 76 18.83 8.94 -25.09
CA ASN A 76 19.07 9.80 -26.25
C ASN A 76 18.46 11.20 -26.06
N LEU A 77 17.96 11.51 -24.86
CA LEU A 77 17.43 12.80 -24.47
C LEU A 77 18.57 13.80 -24.22
N LYS A 78 19.42 14.04 -25.22
CA LYS A 78 20.21 15.27 -25.23
C LYS A 78 19.20 16.42 -25.32
N PRO A 79 19.18 17.34 -24.34
CA PRO A 79 18.29 18.48 -24.43
C PRO A 79 18.67 19.29 -25.67
N MET A 80 17.74 19.37 -26.62
CA MET A 80 17.92 20.17 -27.81
C MET A 80 17.59 21.61 -27.47
N PHE A 81 18.63 22.41 -27.22
CA PHE A 81 18.47 23.83 -26.95
C PHE A 81 18.14 24.59 -28.24
N PRO A 82 17.20 25.55 -28.22
CA PRO A 82 16.93 26.40 -29.36
C PRO A 82 18.20 27.09 -29.87
N SER A 83 18.38 27.13 -31.19
CA SER A 83 19.55 27.75 -31.84
C SER A 83 19.67 29.25 -31.52
N GLU A 84 18.54 29.91 -31.24
CA GLU A 84 18.43 31.32 -30.88
C GLU A 84 19.24 31.70 -29.64
N LEU A 85 19.42 30.77 -28.69
CA LEU A 85 20.19 31.00 -27.46
C LEU A 85 21.67 31.30 -27.75
N ARG A 86 22.19 30.95 -28.94
CA ARG A 86 23.56 31.28 -29.35
C ARG A 86 23.74 32.77 -29.65
N LYS A 87 22.66 33.48 -29.98
CA LYS A 87 22.67 34.90 -30.33
C LYS A 87 22.89 35.78 -29.09
N VAL A 88 22.37 35.35 -27.94
CA VAL A 88 22.52 36.06 -26.65
C VAL A 88 23.94 35.86 -26.12
N LYS A 89 24.74 36.93 -26.11
CA LYS A 89 26.14 36.93 -25.64
C LYS A 89 26.37 37.99 -24.57
N PHE A 90 27.10 37.63 -23.52
CA PHE A 90 27.41 38.52 -22.40
C PHE A 90 28.74 38.13 -21.74
N VAL A 91 29.30 39.00 -20.89
CA VAL A 91 30.50 38.69 -20.13
C VAL A 91 30.12 38.04 -18.81
N LEU A 92 30.62 36.83 -18.54
CA LEU A 92 30.33 36.14 -17.28
C LEU A 92 31.19 36.69 -16.14
N GLN A 93 30.62 37.57 -15.32
CA GLN A 93 31.33 38.14 -14.17
C GLN A 93 31.34 37.21 -12.95
N LYS A 94 30.19 36.60 -12.64
CA LYS A 94 30.00 35.75 -11.46
C LYS A 94 28.94 34.69 -11.74
N MET A 95 29.14 33.48 -11.21
CA MET A 95 28.15 32.40 -11.23
C MET A 95 28.03 31.82 -9.82
N VAL A 96 26.80 31.74 -9.32
CA VAL A 96 26.49 31.22 -7.97
C VAL A 96 25.44 30.13 -8.11
N ILE A 97 25.80 28.92 -7.69
CA ILE A 97 24.88 27.77 -7.65
C ILE A 97 24.36 27.67 -6.20
N LYS A 98 23.04 27.66 -6.06
CA LYS A 98 22.34 27.54 -4.77
C LYS A 98 21.55 26.22 -4.74
N GLY A 99 21.17 25.77 -3.55
CA GLY A 99 20.33 24.58 -3.38
C GLY A 99 21.05 23.23 -3.53
N SER A 100 22.39 23.22 -3.64
CA SER A 100 23.16 21.98 -3.67
C SER A 100 23.48 21.47 -2.27
N THR A 101 23.06 20.25 -1.95
CA THR A 101 23.38 19.57 -0.68
C THR A 101 24.51 18.56 -0.83
N LEU A 102 24.60 17.86 -1.96
CA LEU A 102 25.53 16.74 -2.16
C LEU A 102 26.93 17.18 -2.63
N TYR A 103 27.00 18.05 -3.63
CA TYR A 103 28.28 18.50 -4.19
C TYR A 103 28.73 19.84 -3.62
N SER A 104 30.04 19.96 -3.38
CA SER A 104 30.64 21.19 -2.87
C SER A 104 30.71 22.30 -3.90
N LYS A 105 30.68 23.56 -3.43
CA LYS A 105 30.87 24.76 -4.25
C LYS A 105 32.16 24.71 -5.09
N ARG A 106 33.23 24.13 -4.53
CA ARG A 106 34.52 23.96 -5.23
C ARG A 106 34.39 23.01 -6.41
N ARG A 107 33.63 21.91 -6.29
CA ARG A 107 33.40 20.97 -7.39
C ARG A 107 32.69 21.67 -8.55
N PHE A 108 31.65 22.45 -8.29
CA PHE A 108 30.99 23.21 -9.34
C PHE A 108 31.82 24.34 -9.92
N SER A 109 32.60 25.06 -9.11
CA SER A 109 33.43 26.16 -9.62
C SER A 109 34.38 25.72 -10.74
N ARG A 110 34.84 24.46 -10.70
CA ARG A 110 35.71 23.89 -11.73
C ARG A 110 35.02 23.79 -13.09
N LEU A 111 33.70 23.57 -13.13
CA LEU A 111 32.93 23.43 -14.37
C LEU A 111 32.92 24.73 -15.19
N PHE A 112 32.80 25.87 -14.51
CA PHE A 112 32.62 27.16 -15.17
C PHE A 112 33.82 28.11 -15.06
N LYS A 113 34.88 27.75 -14.33
CA LYS A 113 36.07 28.61 -14.15
C LYS A 113 36.64 29.12 -15.47
N LYS A 114 36.66 28.28 -16.51
CA LYS A 114 37.18 28.63 -17.85
C LYS A 114 36.41 29.76 -18.56
N TYR A 115 35.16 30.00 -18.16
CA TYR A 115 34.26 30.99 -18.74
C TYR A 115 34.25 32.31 -17.97
N MET A 116 34.85 32.36 -16.78
CA MET A 116 34.87 33.57 -15.96
C MET A 116 35.61 34.72 -16.67
N ARG A 117 35.02 35.91 -16.59
CA ARG A 117 35.50 37.16 -17.23
C ARG A 117 35.64 37.07 -18.75
N LYS A 118 34.97 36.12 -19.39
CA LYS A 118 34.94 35.96 -20.84
C LYS A 118 33.56 36.21 -21.40
N ARG A 119 33.51 36.58 -22.68
CA ARG A 119 32.27 36.67 -23.44
C ARG A 119 31.77 35.25 -23.75
N ILE A 120 30.61 34.90 -23.20
CA ILE A 120 29.96 33.61 -23.39
C ILE A 120 28.58 33.76 -24.01
N SER A 121 28.05 32.68 -24.55
CA SER A 121 26.65 32.61 -25.00
C SER A 121 25.76 31.99 -23.94
N LEU A 122 24.45 32.24 -24.04
CA LEU A 122 23.47 31.63 -23.13
C LEU A 122 23.44 30.10 -23.23
N VAL A 123 23.72 29.54 -24.42
CA VAL A 123 23.89 28.08 -24.59
C VAL A 123 24.95 27.50 -23.66
N GLN A 124 26.07 28.18 -23.49
CA GLN A 124 27.15 27.67 -22.62
C GLN A 124 26.74 27.61 -21.15
N VAL A 125 25.82 28.47 -20.70
CA VAL A 125 25.25 28.39 -19.35
C VAL A 125 24.39 27.15 -19.21
N TYR A 126 23.54 26.87 -20.21
CA TYR A 126 22.72 25.67 -20.23
C TYR A 126 23.55 24.38 -20.32
N ASP A 127 24.67 24.38 -21.03
CA ASP A 127 25.59 23.24 -21.07
C ASP A 127 26.18 22.94 -19.67
N ILE A 128 26.50 23.98 -18.89
CA ILE A 128 26.95 23.85 -17.50
C ILE A 128 25.83 23.28 -16.63
N ALA A 129 24.61 23.80 -16.75
CA ALA A 129 23.44 23.29 -16.02
C ALA A 129 23.14 21.83 -16.35
N GLN A 130 23.27 21.44 -17.63
CA GLN A 130 23.10 20.06 -18.06
C GLN A 130 24.19 19.15 -17.50
N THR A 131 25.44 19.63 -17.45
CA THR A 131 26.54 18.89 -16.82
C THR A 131 26.24 18.62 -15.34
N ILE A 132 25.74 19.63 -14.61
CA ILE A 132 25.34 19.47 -13.21
C ILE A 132 24.19 18.46 -13.07
N THR A 133 23.16 18.57 -13.91
CA THR A 133 22.03 17.64 -13.95
C THR A 133 22.50 16.20 -14.18
N ASN A 134 23.38 15.99 -15.17
CA ASN A 134 23.95 14.68 -15.48
C ASN A 134 24.75 14.11 -14.32
N MET A 135 25.53 14.93 -13.60
CA MET A 135 26.25 14.47 -12.41
C MET A 135 25.29 13.85 -11.38
N TYR A 136 24.20 14.55 -11.05
CA TYR A 136 23.19 14.05 -10.12
C TYR A 136 22.47 12.81 -10.64
N ARG A 137 22.09 12.78 -11.93
CA ARG A 137 21.42 11.63 -12.52
C ARG A 137 22.29 10.38 -12.52
N ASN A 138 23.58 10.52 -12.83
CA ASN A 138 24.54 9.42 -12.79
C ASN A 138 24.70 8.84 -11.39
N ASP A 139 24.53 9.66 -10.35
CA ASP A 139 24.55 9.24 -8.94
C ASP A 139 23.18 8.74 -8.44
N GLY A 140 22.17 8.59 -9.32
CA GLY A 140 20.86 8.02 -9.00
C GLY A 140 19.74 9.03 -8.71
N TYR A 141 20.02 10.33 -8.75
CA TYR A 141 19.04 11.38 -8.49
C TYR A 141 18.31 11.81 -9.78
N ILE A 142 17.39 10.96 -10.25
CA ILE A 142 16.73 11.12 -11.56
C ILE A 142 15.90 12.42 -11.68
N LEU A 143 15.33 12.89 -10.57
CA LEU A 143 14.48 14.09 -10.51
C LEU A 143 15.27 15.39 -10.29
N SER A 144 16.58 15.31 -10.03
CA SER A 144 17.41 16.50 -9.83
C SER A 144 17.63 17.25 -11.15
N LYS A 145 17.60 18.59 -11.08
CA LYS A 145 17.81 19.48 -12.23
C LYS A 145 18.46 20.78 -11.79
N ALA A 146 19.30 21.34 -12.66
CA ALA A 146 19.91 22.66 -12.51
C ALA A 146 19.48 23.61 -13.62
#